data_AF-A0A5E6QME9-F1
#
_entry.id   AF-A0A5E6QME9-F1
#
_cell.length_a   1.000
_cell.length_b   1.000
_cell.length_c   1.000
_cell.angle_alpha   90.00
_cell.angle_beta   90.00
_cell.angle_gamma   90.00
#
_symmetry.space_group_name_H-M   'P 1'
#
loop_
_entity.id
_entity.type
_entity.pdbx_description
1 polymer ?
#
loop_
_entity_poly.entity_id
_entity_poly.type
_entity_poly.pdbx_seq_one_letter_code
_entity_poly.pdbx_strand_id
1 'polypeptide(L)'
;MLKNPYLNEAFEPNLMWFVGVLDVYDREETRGAELEIYNPNVSADRELLIKRYCLNLPYLTYRHKLVLVESLEEKLRNPKYDFQLLFEIDPYEAASWPREEWDALENPRGFFQDIYRFAMEVWEHDLAKAASEDRSTW
;
A
#
# COMPACT_ATOMS: atom_id res chain seq x y z
N MET A 1 3.82 21.86 -1.74
CA MET A 1 3.13 20.74 -1.10
C MET A 1 2.82 19.75 -2.20
N LEU A 2 3.15 18.47 -2.00
CA LEU A 2 2.84 17.44 -2.99
C LEU A 2 1.33 17.41 -3.25
N LYS A 3 0.95 17.32 -4.53
CA LYS A 3 -0.44 17.26 -4.96
C LYS A 3 -0.86 15.81 -5.17
N ASN A 4 -2.11 15.51 -4.89
CA ASN A 4 -2.68 14.22 -5.27
C ASN A 4 -2.50 13.99 -6.81
N PRO A 5 -2.08 12.78 -7.25
CA PRO A 5 -1.87 12.49 -8.67
C PRO A 5 -3.11 12.66 -9.55
N TYR A 6 -4.30 12.53 -8.96
CA TYR A 6 -5.58 12.52 -9.66
C TYR A 6 -6.47 13.72 -9.31
N LEU A 7 -6.28 14.28 -8.11
CA LEU A 7 -7.06 15.39 -7.58
C LEU A 7 -6.20 16.63 -7.48
N ASN A 8 -6.77 17.82 -7.67
CA ASN A 8 -6.05 19.08 -7.47
C ASN A 8 -5.98 19.48 -5.98
N GLU A 9 -5.68 18.52 -5.12
CA GLU A 9 -5.70 18.61 -3.66
C GLU A 9 -4.35 18.24 -3.06
N ALA A 10 -4.17 18.46 -1.76
CA ALA A 10 -2.98 18.04 -1.04
C ALA A 10 -2.84 16.51 -1.09
N PHE A 11 -1.61 16.02 -1.25
CA PHE A 11 -1.35 14.60 -1.18
C PHE A 11 -1.39 14.12 0.28
N GLU A 12 -2.28 13.17 0.56
CA GLU A 12 -2.34 12.48 1.85
C GLU A 12 -1.65 11.11 1.74
N PRO A 13 -0.52 10.88 2.46
CA PRO A 13 0.24 9.63 2.39
C PRO A 13 -0.40 8.53 3.27
N ASN A 14 -1.67 8.23 3.05
CA ASN A 14 -2.37 7.17 3.76
C ASN A 14 -1.91 5.77 3.28
N LEU A 15 -2.13 4.73 4.08
CA LEU A 15 -1.66 3.38 3.74
C LEU A 15 -2.51 2.67 2.68
N MET A 16 -3.69 3.21 2.34
CA MET A 16 -4.52 2.68 1.25
C MET A 16 -3.87 2.84 -0.12
N TRP A 17 -2.89 3.74 -0.29
CA TRP A 17 -2.10 3.78 -1.52
C TRP A 17 -1.39 2.46 -1.84
N PHE A 18 -1.03 1.66 -0.83
CA PHE A 18 -0.40 0.35 -1.04
C PHE A 18 -1.41 -0.76 -1.33
N VAL A 19 -2.57 -0.75 -0.66
CA VAL A 19 -3.50 -1.89 -0.63
C VAL A 19 -4.78 -1.67 -1.41
N GLY A 20 -5.18 -0.42 -1.72
CA GLY A 20 -6.37 -0.13 -2.52
C GLY A 20 -6.28 -0.68 -3.95
N VAL A 21 -5.07 -0.96 -4.44
CA VAL A 21 -4.85 -1.69 -5.70
C VAL A 21 -5.27 -3.16 -5.61
N LEU A 22 -5.65 -3.67 -4.44
CA LEU A 22 -6.14 -5.03 -4.26
C LEU A 22 -7.66 -5.09 -4.22
N ASP A 23 -8.36 -3.96 -4.21
CA ASP A 23 -9.81 -3.93 -4.30
C ASP A 23 -10.29 -4.48 -5.66
N VAL A 24 -11.23 -5.41 -5.59
CA VAL A 24 -11.78 -6.15 -6.72
C VAL A 24 -13.26 -5.91 -6.94
N TYR A 25 -13.87 -4.95 -6.23
CA TYR A 25 -15.27 -4.58 -6.44
C TYR A 25 -15.57 -4.32 -7.93
N ASP A 26 -16.66 -4.89 -8.44
CA ASP A 26 -17.10 -4.90 -9.85
C ASP A 26 -16.12 -5.60 -10.83
N ARG A 27 -15.08 -6.27 -10.31
CA ARG A 27 -14.00 -6.91 -11.09
C ARG A 27 -13.61 -8.28 -10.53
N GLU A 28 -14.49 -8.91 -9.76
CA GLU A 28 -14.26 -10.16 -9.04
C GLU A 28 -13.89 -11.29 -10.02
N GLU A 29 -14.62 -11.44 -11.11
CA GLU A 29 -14.39 -12.51 -12.11
C GLU A 29 -13.12 -12.31 -12.98
N THR A 30 -12.45 -11.16 -12.88
CA THR A 30 -11.23 -10.88 -13.66
C THR A 30 -10.04 -10.61 -12.74
N ARG A 31 -10.05 -9.47 -12.05
CA ARG A 31 -9.01 -9.08 -11.12
C ARG A 31 -9.07 -9.90 -9.84
N GLY A 32 -10.27 -10.23 -9.35
CA GLY A 32 -10.45 -11.15 -8.23
C GLY A 32 -9.82 -12.50 -8.53
N ALA A 33 -10.18 -13.14 -9.63
CA ALA A 33 -9.56 -14.41 -10.05
C ALA A 33 -8.02 -14.34 -10.21
N GLU A 34 -7.48 -13.20 -10.67
CA GLU A 34 -6.02 -12.98 -10.75
C GLU A 34 -5.38 -12.88 -9.35
N LEU A 35 -6.04 -12.21 -8.40
CA LEU A 35 -5.50 -11.94 -7.06
C LEU A 35 -5.80 -13.05 -6.05
N GLU A 36 -6.84 -13.87 -6.28
CA GLU A 36 -7.28 -14.95 -5.40
C GLU A 36 -6.17 -15.98 -5.15
N ILE A 37 -5.24 -16.16 -6.10
CA ILE A 37 -4.13 -17.10 -5.96
C ILE A 37 -3.13 -16.73 -4.86
N TYR A 38 -3.08 -15.47 -4.43
CA TYR A 38 -2.12 -15.00 -3.43
C TYR A 38 -2.73 -15.03 -2.03
N ASN A 39 -2.26 -15.92 -1.17
CA ASN A 39 -2.69 -15.94 0.22
C ASN A 39 -1.88 -14.92 1.05
N PRO A 40 -2.50 -13.89 1.65
CA PRO A 40 -1.77 -12.87 2.39
C PRO A 40 -1.11 -13.39 3.69
N ASN A 41 -1.51 -14.55 4.20
CA ASN A 41 -0.88 -15.20 5.35
C ASN A 41 0.39 -15.99 4.94
N VAL A 42 0.58 -16.27 3.65
CA VAL A 42 1.77 -16.97 3.11
C VAL A 42 2.84 -15.97 2.68
N SER A 43 4.03 -16.06 3.26
CA SER A 43 5.12 -15.09 3.02
C SER A 43 5.59 -15.02 1.56
N ALA A 44 5.62 -16.14 0.84
CA ALA A 44 6.04 -16.16 -0.56
C ALA A 44 5.03 -15.44 -1.45
N ASP A 45 3.73 -15.65 -1.19
CA ASP A 45 2.64 -14.99 -1.90
C ASP A 45 2.64 -13.49 -1.63
N ARG A 46 2.86 -13.08 -0.37
CA ARG A 46 3.01 -11.66 -0.01
C ARG A 46 4.10 -10.97 -0.82
N GLU A 47 5.28 -11.57 -0.93
CA GLU A 47 6.37 -10.97 -1.70
C GLU A 47 5.98 -10.72 -3.16
N LEU A 48 5.41 -11.74 -3.81
CA LEU A 48 4.97 -11.63 -5.20
C LEU A 48 3.87 -10.58 -5.37
N LEU A 49 2.85 -10.62 -4.51
CA LEU A 49 1.72 -9.69 -4.51
C LEU A 49 2.19 -8.25 -4.31
N ILE A 50 3.02 -8.00 -3.28
CA ILE A 50 3.47 -6.66 -2.92
C ILE A 50 4.32 -6.06 -4.05
N LYS A 51 5.30 -6.79 -4.56
CA LYS A 51 6.19 -6.28 -5.62
C LYS A 51 5.44 -6.04 -6.93
N ARG A 52 4.47 -6.91 -7.26
CA ARG A 52 3.75 -6.85 -8.53
C ARG A 52 2.62 -5.82 -8.55
N TYR A 53 1.93 -5.63 -7.43
CA TYR A 53 0.74 -4.76 -7.37
C TYR A 53 0.93 -3.59 -6.40
N CYS A 54 1.21 -3.84 -5.12
CA CYS A 54 1.24 -2.81 -4.08
C CYS A 54 2.31 -1.72 -4.29
N LEU A 55 3.46 -2.08 -4.89
CA LEU A 55 4.56 -1.16 -5.17
C LEU A 55 4.61 -0.70 -6.64
N ASN A 56 3.71 -1.23 -7.48
CA ASN A 56 3.60 -0.85 -8.88
C ASN A 56 2.66 0.35 -9.03
N LEU A 57 3.13 1.51 -8.55
CA LEU A 57 2.39 2.77 -8.50
C LEU A 57 3.01 3.78 -9.48
N PRO A 58 2.88 3.60 -10.81
CA PRO A 58 3.58 4.40 -11.81
C PRO A 58 3.15 5.87 -11.84
N TYR A 59 1.99 6.17 -11.28
CA TYR A 59 1.44 7.52 -11.14
C TYR A 59 2.02 8.29 -9.95
N LEU A 60 2.76 7.63 -9.05
CA LEU A 60 3.47 8.29 -7.96
C LEU A 60 4.89 8.68 -8.40
N THR A 61 5.22 9.95 -8.21
CA THR A 61 6.62 10.41 -8.37
C THR A 61 7.48 9.92 -7.20
N TYR A 62 8.80 9.96 -7.37
CA TYR A 62 9.77 9.60 -6.31
C TYR A 62 9.53 10.37 -4.98
N ARG A 63 9.06 11.62 -5.03
CA ARG A 63 8.71 12.41 -3.83
C ARG A 63 7.51 11.80 -3.09
N HIS A 64 6.47 11.39 -3.82
CA HIS A 64 5.29 10.73 -3.25
C HIS A 64 5.67 9.41 -2.58
N LYS A 65 6.52 8.61 -3.26
CA LYS A 65 7.02 7.35 -2.72
C LYS A 65 7.75 7.55 -1.39
N LEU A 66 8.59 8.59 -1.27
CA LEU A 66 9.29 8.87 -0.01
C LEU A 66 8.32 9.21 1.13
N VAL A 67 7.39 10.16 0.95
CA VAL A 67 6.46 10.53 2.01
C VAL A 67 5.53 9.38 2.40
N LEU A 68 5.22 8.49 1.46
CA LEU A 68 4.40 7.31 1.71
C LEU A 68 5.16 6.26 2.54
N VAL A 69 6.43 6.01 2.24
CA VAL A 69 7.30 5.13 3.04
C VAL A 69 7.55 5.69 4.44
N GLU A 70 7.75 7.00 4.58
CA GLU A 70 7.90 7.64 5.89
C GLU A 70 6.62 7.53 6.74
N SER A 71 5.45 7.75 6.12
CA SER A 71 4.15 7.55 6.78
C SER A 71 3.99 6.12 7.27
N LEU A 72 4.33 5.14 6.42
CA LEU A 72 4.32 3.72 6.80
C LEU A 72 5.28 3.44 7.96
N GLU A 73 6.51 3.97 7.91
CA GLU A 73 7.48 3.81 8.99
C GLU A 73 6.96 4.36 10.32
N GLU A 74 6.32 5.54 10.31
CA GLU A 74 5.73 6.14 11.50
C GLU A 74 4.64 5.23 12.11
N LYS A 75 3.74 4.71 11.28
CA LYS A 75 2.68 3.78 11.72
C LYS A 75 3.26 2.45 12.24
N LEU A 76 4.31 1.94 11.61
CA LEU A 76 5.02 0.74 12.08
C LEU A 76 5.70 0.95 13.43
N ARG A 77 6.26 2.14 13.70
CA ARG A 77 6.85 2.49 15.00
C ARG A 77 5.81 2.67 16.11
N ASN A 78 4.56 2.97 15.75
CA ASN A 78 3.46 3.05 16.73
C ASN A 78 2.91 1.64 17.04
N PRO A 79 3.15 1.08 18.24
CA PRO A 79 2.66 -0.25 18.60
C PRO A 79 1.14 -0.31 18.77
N LYS A 80 0.47 0.83 18.93
CA LYS A 80 -0.99 0.94 19.09
C LYS A 80 -1.73 1.15 17.77
N TYR A 81 -1.01 1.37 16.67
CA TYR A 81 -1.66 1.51 15.38
C TYR A 81 -2.22 0.15 14.95
N ASP A 82 -3.52 0.13 14.69
CA ASP A 82 -4.23 -1.05 14.23
C ASP A 82 -4.24 -1.07 12.71
N PHE A 83 -3.50 -2.01 12.14
CA PHE A 83 -3.40 -2.19 10.69
C PHE A 83 -4.59 -2.97 10.12
N GLN A 84 -5.35 -3.70 10.96
CA GLN A 84 -6.52 -4.45 10.48
C GLN A 84 -7.62 -3.51 9.99
N LEU A 85 -7.73 -2.32 10.59
CA LEU A 85 -8.70 -1.29 10.20
C LEU A 85 -8.59 -0.84 8.72
N LEU A 86 -7.45 -1.08 8.06
CA LEU A 86 -7.29 -0.75 6.63
C LEU A 86 -8.00 -1.75 5.71
N PHE A 87 -8.38 -2.91 6.22
CA PHE A 87 -9.06 -3.97 5.49
C PHE A 87 -10.52 -4.12 5.91
N GLU A 88 -10.99 -3.39 6.93
CA GLU A 88 -12.40 -3.35 7.25
C GLU A 88 -13.15 -2.57 6.16
N ILE A 89 -14.12 -3.23 5.52
CA ILE A 89 -14.99 -2.62 4.52
C ILE A 89 -16.22 -2.05 5.24
N ASP A 90 -16.45 -0.74 5.10
CA ASP A 90 -17.70 -0.13 5.53
C ASP A 90 -18.86 -0.72 4.70
N PRO A 91 -19.97 -1.16 5.31
CA PRO A 91 -21.10 -1.76 4.58
C PRO A 91 -21.76 -0.82 3.55
N TYR A 92 -21.46 0.48 3.58
CA TYR A 92 -21.93 1.47 2.61
C TYR A 92 -20.90 1.80 1.53
N GLU A 93 -19.69 1.23 1.59
CA GLU A 93 -18.66 1.39 0.58
C GLU A 93 -18.71 0.29 -0.48
N ALA A 94 -18.40 0.68 -1.72
CA ALA A 94 -18.30 -0.19 -2.87
C ALA A 94 -16.87 -0.75 -2.97
N ALA A 95 -16.52 -1.63 -2.05
CA ALA A 95 -15.20 -2.27 -1.97
C ALA A 95 -15.34 -3.78 -1.73
N SER A 96 -14.38 -4.56 -2.21
CA SER A 96 -14.33 -6.01 -2.02
C SER A 96 -12.89 -6.50 -2.07
N TRP A 97 -12.50 -7.38 -1.14
CA TRP A 97 -11.18 -8.00 -1.15
C TRP A 97 -11.19 -9.31 -1.93
N PRO A 98 -10.06 -9.71 -2.54
CA PRO A 98 -10.01 -10.88 -3.42
C PRO A 98 -10.14 -12.20 -2.67
N ARG A 99 -10.03 -12.20 -1.33
CA ARG A 99 -10.13 -13.38 -0.47
C ARG A 99 -10.67 -12.99 0.91
N GLU A 100 -11.28 -13.94 1.61
CA GLU A 100 -11.80 -13.73 2.98
C GLU A 100 -10.69 -13.48 4.01
N GLU A 101 -9.45 -13.97 3.78
CA GLU A 101 -8.36 -13.77 4.75
C GLU A 101 -8.00 -12.30 4.95
N TRP A 102 -8.38 -11.39 4.04
CA TRP A 102 -8.14 -9.96 4.19
C TRP A 102 -8.98 -9.34 5.31
N ASP A 103 -10.19 -9.85 5.55
CA ASP A 103 -11.07 -9.39 6.63
C ASP A 103 -10.52 -9.75 8.03
N ALA A 104 -9.65 -10.76 8.10
CA ALA A 104 -9.07 -11.26 9.34
C ALA A 104 -7.63 -11.78 9.12
N LEU A 105 -6.72 -10.88 8.75
CA LEU A 105 -5.31 -11.25 8.54
C LEU A 105 -4.69 -11.77 9.85
N GLU A 106 -3.89 -12.83 9.76
CA GLU A 106 -3.20 -13.38 10.94
C GLU A 106 -2.16 -12.39 11.48
N ASN A 107 -1.55 -11.60 10.60
CA ASN A 107 -0.52 -10.63 10.96
C ASN A 107 -0.55 -9.39 10.03
N PRO A 108 -1.55 -8.50 10.17
CA PRO A 108 -1.68 -7.31 9.32
C PRO A 108 -0.47 -6.38 9.46
N ARG A 109 0.08 -6.24 10.67
CA ARG A 109 1.33 -5.48 10.89
C ARG A 109 2.51 -6.10 10.12
N GLY A 110 2.63 -7.42 10.12
CA GLY A 110 3.65 -8.15 9.38
C GLY A 110 3.54 -7.94 7.87
N PHE A 111 2.33 -7.91 7.33
CA PHE A 111 2.09 -7.57 5.92
C PHE A 111 2.65 -6.19 5.57
N PHE A 112 2.39 -5.18 6.41
CA PHE A 112 2.91 -3.82 6.21
C PHE A 112 4.42 -3.70 6.49
N GLN A 113 5.00 -4.53 7.35
CA GLN A 113 6.46 -4.64 7.49
C GLN A 113 7.10 -5.19 6.22
N ASP A 114 6.47 -6.18 5.57
CA ASP A 114 6.91 -6.70 4.28
C ASP A 114 6.79 -5.61 3.19
N ILE A 115 5.70 -4.83 3.15
CA ILE A 115 5.59 -3.67 2.25
C ILE A 115 6.76 -2.71 2.45
N TYR A 116 7.04 -2.31 3.70
CA TYR A 116 8.12 -1.39 3.99
C TYR A 116 9.46 -1.94 3.50
N ARG A 117 9.79 -3.18 3.86
CA ARG A 117 11.03 -3.85 3.43
C ARG A 117 11.17 -3.88 1.91
N PHE A 118 10.14 -4.32 1.21
CA PHE A 118 10.17 -4.39 -0.25
C PHE A 118 10.14 -3.02 -0.92
N ALA A 119 9.52 -2.00 -0.31
CA ALA A 119 9.57 -0.63 -0.82
C ALA A 119 11.00 -0.08 -0.76
N MET A 120 11.74 -0.34 0.31
CA MET A 120 13.15 0.04 0.42
C MET A 120 14.02 -0.60 -0.66
N GLU A 121 13.72 -1.85 -1.06
CA GLU A 121 14.41 -2.55 -2.14
C GLU A 121 13.98 -2.04 -3.53
N VAL A 122 12.68 -2.04 -3.82
CA VAL A 122 12.13 -1.76 -5.16
C VAL A 122 12.23 -0.27 -5.52
N TRP A 123 12.11 0.62 -4.55
CA TRP A 123 12.17 2.07 -4.76
C TRP A 123 13.49 2.68 -4.33
N GLU A 124 14.55 1.90 -4.07
CA GLU A 124 15.85 2.38 -3.57
C GLU A 124 16.32 3.69 -4.24
N HIS A 125 16.37 3.69 -5.58
CA HIS A 125 16.81 4.86 -6.35
C HIS A 125 15.87 6.06 -6.25
N ASP A 126 14.55 5.83 -6.23
CA ASP A 126 13.55 6.89 -6.09
C ASP A 126 13.64 7.52 -4.70
N LEU A 127 13.77 6.69 -3.65
CA LEU A 127 13.89 7.14 -2.27
C LEU A 127 15.19 7.93 -2.06
N ALA A 128 16.32 7.43 -2.57
CA ALA A 128 17.61 8.12 -2.50
C ALA A 128 17.56 9.48 -3.21
N LYS A 129 16.93 9.54 -4.39
CA LYS A 129 16.74 10.79 -5.12
C LYS A 129 15.88 11.77 -4.33
N ALA A 130 14.73 11.34 -3.83
CA ALA A 130 13.83 12.18 -3.04
C ALA A 130 14.53 12.72 -1.79
N ALA A 131 15.26 11.88 -1.07
CA ALA A 131 15.95 12.25 0.16
C ALA A 131 17.08 13.27 -0.06
N SER A 132 17.62 13.38 -1.29
CA SER A 132 18.66 14.36 -1.63
C SER A 132 18.11 15.77 -1.95
N GLU A 133 16.79 15.92 -2.10
CA GLU A 133 16.17 17.18 -2.47
C GLU A 133 15.79 18.03 -1.26
N ASP A 134 15.73 19.34 -1.47
CA ASP A 134 15.16 20.28 -0.50
C ASP A 134 13.63 20.15 -0.49
N ARG A 135 13.09 19.58 0.59
CA ARG A 135 11.64 19.35 0.77
C ARG A 135 10.82 20.63 0.82
N SER A 136 11.42 21.80 1.09
CA SER A 136 10.71 23.08 1.06
C SER A 136 10.25 23.48 -0.34
N THR A 137 10.83 22.86 -1.37
CA THR A 137 10.53 23.09 -2.79
C THR A 137 9.48 22.14 -3.37
N TRP A 138 8.97 21.23 -2.55
CA TRP A 138 7.95 20.26 -2.92
C TRP A 138 6.56 20.88 -2.84
#